data_AF-A0A3P6AL97-F1
#
_entry.id   AF-A0A3P6AL97-F1
#
_cell.length_a   1.000
_cell.length_b   1.000
_cell.length_c   1.000
_cell.angle_alpha   90.00
_cell.angle_beta   90.00
_cell.angle_gamma   90.00
#
_symmetry.space_group_name_H-M   'P 1'
#
loop_
_entity.id
_entity.type
_entity.pdbx_description
1 polymer ?
#
loop_
_entity_poly.entity_id
_entity_poly.type
_entity_poly.pdbx_seq_one_letter_code
_entity_poly.pdbx_strand_id
1 'polypeptide(L)'
;MVDMDWKRKMVSSELSSKLHVTIPSPFKVPVSSPISCSAPAACSAYELYLRLPELKKLWSSREFPQWNDEPILKPALQALEITFRLILAVCSDTRPYTNHREWNRRLDSLVTNQIQLIATICVEDEEGDRSAPLGDKRSSLSLLPHLATWRKSEALGRKILCTIDNEMRRCKYTLGLGEQNISGKPNLRYDAVCKPNEVYSLKDNPYADHIDNEENQTLYVLHQILESWIHASKNLLRRINTRISEGRFGDAASDVYLVERIWKLMAEIEDLHVLMDPEDFLKLKKQLHIKSNCQNDAFCFRSRGLVEMMKMTKDLREKVPAVLGVEVDPTGGPRLQEAVMRLYATKGDCDKIHLLQGMQAVEAAAKRFFFAYKQLVAVVMGSAETSQESCDSLSQIFMEPTYFPSLDAAKTFLGEFWSHLG
;
A
#
# COMPACT_ATOMS: atom_id res chain seq x y z
N MET A 1 32.46 -13.28 -47.85
CA MET A 1 33.38 -13.95 -46.89
C MET A 1 32.70 -13.89 -45.54
N VAL A 2 31.76 -14.77 -45.17
CA VAL A 2 31.58 -16.21 -45.49
C VAL A 2 32.71 -17.06 -44.92
N ASP A 3 32.32 -17.87 -43.92
CA ASP A 3 32.92 -19.10 -43.40
C ASP A 3 34.34 -19.06 -42.83
N MET A 4 34.76 -19.86 -41.85
CA MET A 4 34.20 -20.81 -40.86
C MET A 4 35.39 -21.74 -40.61
N ASP A 5 35.93 -21.80 -39.39
CA ASP A 5 36.92 -22.84 -39.05
C ASP A 5 36.53 -23.51 -37.74
N TRP A 6 35.87 -24.65 -37.87
CA TRP A 6 35.36 -25.47 -36.78
C TRP A 6 35.93 -26.89 -36.90
N LYS A 7 36.29 -27.47 -35.75
CA LYS A 7 36.78 -28.85 -35.53
C LYS A 7 38.18 -29.22 -36.03
N ARG A 8 39.10 -29.35 -35.07
CA ARG A 8 39.74 -30.61 -34.59
C ARG A 8 40.63 -30.25 -33.38
N LYS A 9 40.71 -30.99 -32.27
CA LYS A 9 40.53 -32.44 -32.03
C LYS A 9 39.70 -32.75 -30.77
N MET A 10 39.40 -34.04 -30.57
CA MET A 10 38.50 -34.61 -29.56
C MET A 10 39.22 -35.30 -28.38
N VAL A 11 38.57 -35.25 -27.21
CA VAL A 11 38.40 -36.33 -26.18
C VAL A 11 39.51 -36.67 -25.16
N SER A 12 39.03 -36.96 -23.93
CA SER A 12 39.72 -37.37 -22.69
C SER A 12 40.55 -36.28 -21.99
N SER A 13 40.51 -36.06 -20.67
CA SER A 13 39.66 -36.57 -19.57
C SER A 13 39.85 -35.62 -18.35
N GLU A 14 39.13 -35.61 -17.22
CA GLU A 14 38.09 -36.49 -16.64
C GLU A 14 36.91 -35.64 -16.07
N LEU A 15 35.91 -36.26 -15.43
CA LEU A 15 34.87 -35.55 -14.66
C LEU A 15 35.29 -35.32 -13.20
N SER A 16 35.70 -34.09 -12.87
CA SER A 16 35.81 -33.63 -11.47
C SER A 16 34.51 -32.91 -11.06
N SER A 17 33.66 -33.58 -10.29
CA SER A 17 32.35 -33.08 -9.86
C SER A 17 32.43 -32.06 -8.72
N LYS A 18 32.94 -30.86 -9.01
CA LYS A 18 32.80 -29.68 -8.13
C LYS A 18 32.46 -28.43 -8.95
N LEU A 19 31.17 -28.20 -9.16
CA LEU A 19 30.66 -26.95 -9.71
C LEU A 19 30.90 -25.81 -8.71
N HIS A 20 31.92 -24.98 -8.96
CA HIS A 20 32.07 -23.70 -8.30
C HIS A 20 31.04 -22.71 -8.86
N VAL A 21 29.85 -22.68 -8.25
CA VAL A 21 28.85 -21.64 -8.52
C VAL A 21 29.26 -20.37 -7.78
N THR A 22 29.66 -19.35 -8.54
CA THR A 22 30.03 -18.04 -7.99
C THR A 22 28.77 -17.28 -7.58
N ILE A 23 28.33 -17.45 -6.33
CA ILE A 23 27.31 -16.58 -5.72
C ILE A 23 27.87 -15.15 -5.74
N PRO A 24 27.17 -14.16 -6.33
CA PRO A 24 27.59 -12.76 -6.23
C PRO A 24 27.71 -12.38 -4.76
N SER A 25 28.86 -11.83 -4.34
CA SER A 25 29.03 -11.49 -2.92
C SER A 25 27.96 -10.46 -2.52
N PRO A 26 27.24 -10.67 -1.40
CA PRO A 26 26.26 -9.70 -0.97
C PRO A 26 26.98 -8.37 -0.70
N PHE A 27 26.46 -7.28 -1.28
CA PHE A 27 26.93 -5.94 -0.96
C PHE A 27 26.92 -5.78 0.56
N LYS A 28 28.08 -5.39 1.14
CA LYS A 28 28.23 -5.15 2.58
C LYS A 28 27.54 -3.86 2.99
N VAL A 29 26.21 -3.88 2.98
CA VAL A 29 25.34 -2.86 3.59
C VAL A 29 25.34 -3.10 5.10
N PRO A 30 25.49 -2.08 5.96
CA PRO A 30 25.47 -2.25 7.41
C PRO A 30 24.16 -2.88 7.91
N VAL A 31 24.27 -3.72 8.94
CA VAL A 31 23.21 -4.63 9.43
C VAL A 31 22.08 -3.92 10.19
N SER A 32 22.17 -2.60 10.40
CA SER A 32 21.05 -1.81 10.92
C SER A 32 19.96 -1.68 9.86
N SER A 33 18.72 -2.11 10.17
CA SER A 33 17.58 -1.87 9.28
C SER A 33 17.48 -0.36 8.99
N PRO A 34 17.44 0.07 7.72
CA PRO A 34 17.49 1.48 7.34
C PRO A 34 16.23 2.27 7.69
N ILE A 35 15.25 1.61 8.32
CA ILE A 35 13.89 2.11 8.52
C ILE A 35 13.66 2.44 9.99
N SER A 36 13.86 3.72 10.31
CA SER A 36 13.40 4.31 11.56
C SER A 36 12.62 5.59 11.30
N CYS A 37 11.76 5.96 12.24
CA CYS A 37 11.04 7.23 12.16
C CYS A 37 12.03 8.41 12.24
N SER A 38 11.59 9.58 11.78
CA SER A 38 12.26 10.85 12.07
C SER A 38 12.32 11.11 13.59
N ALA A 39 13.03 12.16 14.01
CA ALA A 39 13.11 12.55 15.42
C ALA A 39 11.73 12.56 16.12
N PRO A 40 11.60 12.09 17.39
CA PRO A 40 10.30 11.91 18.03
C PRO A 40 9.42 13.17 18.04
N ALA A 41 10.01 14.35 18.19
CA ALA A 41 9.31 15.63 18.12
C ALA A 41 8.71 15.91 16.73
N ALA A 42 9.43 15.60 15.63
CA ALA A 42 8.93 15.77 14.27
C ALA A 42 7.78 14.79 13.96
N CYS A 43 7.86 13.55 14.46
CA CYS A 43 6.77 12.58 14.36
C CYS A 43 5.52 13.04 15.14
N SER A 44 5.69 13.55 16.36
CA SER A 44 4.55 14.07 17.15
C SER A 44 3.95 15.34 16.56
N ALA A 45 4.77 16.24 15.98
CA ALA A 45 4.29 17.42 15.25
C ALA A 45 3.48 17.02 14.01
N TYR A 46 3.91 16.00 13.26
CA TYR A 46 3.17 15.42 12.13
C TYR A 46 1.84 14.78 12.57
N GLU A 47 1.83 14.01 13.67
CA GLU A 47 0.58 13.43 14.20
C GLU A 47 -0.43 14.49 14.65
N LEU A 48 0.03 15.58 15.27
CA LEU A 48 -0.81 16.72 15.65
C LEU A 48 -1.30 17.49 14.43
N TYR A 49 -0.39 17.80 13.49
CA TYR A 49 -0.70 18.49 12.23
C TYR A 49 -1.84 17.80 11.47
N LEU A 50 -1.82 16.47 11.38
CA LEU A 50 -2.84 15.69 10.65
C LEU A 50 -4.06 15.29 11.49
N ARG A 51 -4.13 15.68 12.77
CA ARG A 51 -5.20 15.26 13.71
C ARG A 51 -5.31 13.73 13.81
N LEU A 52 -4.16 13.04 13.79
CA LEU A 52 -4.10 11.58 13.89
C LEU A 52 -4.60 11.02 15.24
N PRO A 53 -4.48 11.69 16.40
CA PRO A 53 -5.10 11.21 17.64
C PRO A 53 -6.62 11.04 17.50
N GLU A 54 -7.31 12.00 16.87
CA GLU A 54 -8.74 11.94 16.61
C GLU A 54 -9.09 10.87 15.57
N LEU A 55 -8.38 10.81 14.44
CA LEU A 55 -8.58 9.75 13.44
C LEU A 55 -8.33 8.35 14.01
N LYS A 56 -7.26 8.14 14.78
CA LYS A 56 -6.96 6.87 15.46
C LYS A 56 -8.07 6.47 16.44
N LYS A 57 -8.71 7.43 17.11
CA LYS A 57 -9.88 7.18 17.97
C LYS A 57 -11.09 6.69 17.16
N LEU A 58 -11.34 7.25 15.97
CA LEU A 58 -12.39 6.76 15.06
C LEU A 58 -12.08 5.34 14.56
N TRP A 59 -10.88 5.09 14.03
CA TRP A 59 -10.48 3.77 13.51
C TRP A 59 -10.48 2.65 14.56
N SER A 60 -10.14 2.99 15.81
CA SER A 60 -10.09 2.04 16.92
C SER A 60 -11.45 1.76 17.56
N SER A 61 -12.50 2.52 17.22
CA SER A 61 -13.86 2.27 17.70
C SER A 61 -14.42 0.97 17.10
N ARG A 62 -14.78 0.03 17.98
CA ARG A 62 -15.45 -1.23 17.63
C ARG A 62 -16.93 -1.10 17.95
N GLU A 63 -17.71 -0.67 16.97
CA GLU A 63 -19.16 -0.48 17.08
C GLU A 63 -19.91 -1.67 16.47
N PHE A 64 -19.24 -2.45 15.64
CA PHE A 64 -19.74 -3.67 15.01
C PHE A 64 -18.79 -4.85 15.30
N PRO A 65 -18.62 -5.26 16.57
CA PRO A 65 -17.61 -6.25 16.96
C PRO A 65 -17.82 -7.65 16.36
N GLN A 66 -19.01 -7.94 15.81
CA GLN A 66 -19.29 -9.17 15.05
C GLN A 66 -18.78 -9.12 13.60
N TRP A 67 -18.50 -7.92 13.06
CA TRP A 67 -18.04 -7.72 11.70
C TRP A 67 -16.51 -7.70 11.66
N ASN A 68 -15.92 -8.84 11.27
CA ASN A 68 -14.47 -9.06 11.24
C ASN A 68 -13.71 -8.02 10.41
N ASP A 69 -14.34 -7.43 9.40
CA ASP A 69 -13.73 -6.44 8.51
C ASP A 69 -13.81 -4.99 9.02
N GLU A 70 -14.54 -4.70 10.12
CA GLU A 70 -14.56 -3.36 10.73
C GLU A 70 -13.16 -2.73 10.92
N PRO A 71 -12.09 -3.45 11.36
CA PRO A 71 -10.74 -2.91 11.47
C PRO A 71 -10.11 -2.41 10.16
N ILE A 72 -10.62 -2.86 9.02
CA ILE A 72 -10.03 -2.68 7.69
C ILE A 72 -10.95 -1.79 6.84
N LEU A 73 -12.24 -2.10 6.80
CA LEU A 73 -13.23 -1.35 6.05
C LEU A 73 -13.59 0.00 6.69
N LYS A 74 -13.69 0.13 8.03
CA LYS A 74 -13.94 1.44 8.66
C LYS A 74 -12.90 2.49 8.23
N PRO A 75 -11.58 2.28 8.40
CA PRO A 75 -10.58 3.26 7.93
C PRO A 75 -10.55 3.41 6.40
N ALA A 76 -10.76 2.36 5.61
CA ALA A 76 -10.80 2.46 4.14
C ALA A 76 -11.98 3.31 3.63
N LEU A 77 -13.17 3.14 4.20
CA LEU A 77 -14.36 3.95 3.89
C LEU A 77 -14.17 5.40 4.31
N GLN A 78 -13.49 5.66 5.44
CA GLN A 78 -13.12 7.00 5.86
C GLN A 78 -12.08 7.65 4.93
N ALA A 79 -11.11 6.89 4.42
CA ALA A 79 -10.17 7.36 3.40
C ALA A 79 -10.90 7.80 2.12
N LEU A 80 -11.92 7.03 1.71
CA LEU A 80 -12.77 7.35 0.56
C LEU A 80 -13.57 8.64 0.78
N GLU A 81 -14.18 8.82 1.96
CA GLU A 81 -14.90 10.04 2.34
C GLU A 81 -13.97 11.27 2.42
N ILE A 82 -12.74 11.11 2.93
CA ILE A 82 -11.71 12.15 2.88
C ILE A 82 -11.30 12.46 1.42
N THR A 83 -11.29 11.46 0.54
CA THR A 83 -11.02 11.67 -0.89
C THR A 83 -12.16 12.42 -1.59
N PHE A 84 -13.43 12.23 -1.17
CA PHE A 84 -14.54 13.07 -1.62
C PHE A 84 -14.36 14.53 -1.17
N ARG A 85 -13.85 14.78 0.05
CA ARG A 85 -13.48 16.13 0.50
C ARG A 85 -12.33 16.71 -0.32
N LEU A 86 -11.34 15.92 -0.74
CA LEU A 86 -10.27 16.37 -1.64
C LEU A 86 -10.83 16.80 -3.01
N ILE A 87 -11.71 16.01 -3.60
CA ILE A 87 -12.41 16.35 -4.85
C ILE A 87 -13.19 17.65 -4.69
N LEU A 88 -13.93 17.81 -3.59
CA LEU A 88 -14.68 19.04 -3.32
C LEU A 88 -13.76 20.27 -3.26
N ALA A 89 -12.61 20.17 -2.58
CA ALA A 89 -11.63 21.24 -2.49
C ALA A 89 -11.02 21.59 -3.86
N VAL A 90 -10.55 20.59 -4.61
CA VAL A 90 -9.93 20.75 -5.94
C VAL A 90 -10.89 21.26 -7.01
N CYS A 91 -12.18 20.90 -6.92
CA CYS A 91 -13.23 21.50 -7.73
C CYS A 91 -13.60 22.92 -7.26
N SER A 92 -13.40 23.25 -5.98
CA SER A 92 -13.66 24.59 -5.43
C SER A 92 -12.59 25.60 -5.79
N ASP A 93 -11.32 25.16 -5.85
CA ASP A 93 -10.13 25.96 -6.14
C ASP A 93 -10.36 26.93 -7.32
N THR A 94 -9.91 28.17 -7.15
CA THR A 94 -10.05 29.28 -8.10
C THR A 94 -8.71 29.81 -8.59
N ARG A 95 -7.58 29.22 -8.18
CA ARG A 95 -6.24 29.65 -8.59
C ARG A 95 -6.06 29.41 -10.10
N PRO A 96 -5.60 30.42 -10.87
CA PRO A 96 -5.59 30.34 -12.34
C PRO A 96 -4.55 29.36 -12.90
N TYR A 97 -3.59 28.92 -12.08
CA TYR A 97 -2.56 27.93 -12.43
C TYR A 97 -2.96 26.48 -12.10
N THR A 98 -4.06 26.24 -11.37
CA THR A 98 -4.49 24.88 -11.01
C THR A 98 -4.93 24.09 -12.24
N ASN A 99 -4.21 23.00 -12.55
CA ASN A 99 -4.55 22.11 -13.66
C ASN A 99 -5.70 21.16 -13.28
N HIS A 100 -6.92 21.70 -13.18
CA HIS A 100 -8.12 20.92 -12.83
C HIS A 100 -8.36 19.70 -13.74
N ARG A 101 -7.90 19.72 -14.99
CA ARG A 101 -8.05 18.59 -15.91
C ARG A 101 -7.21 17.40 -15.48
N GLU A 102 -5.97 17.64 -15.08
CA GLU A 102 -5.07 16.58 -14.63
C GLU A 102 -5.42 16.11 -13.21
N TRP A 103 -5.74 17.05 -12.31
CA TRP A 103 -6.33 16.75 -11.00
C TRP A 103 -7.53 15.81 -11.11
N ASN A 104 -8.53 16.13 -11.95
CA ASN A 104 -9.71 15.29 -12.13
C ASN A 104 -9.36 13.88 -12.64
N ARG A 105 -8.36 13.72 -13.51
CA ARG A 105 -7.92 12.39 -13.98
C ARG A 105 -7.28 11.56 -12.88
N ARG A 106 -6.37 12.16 -12.10
CA ARG A 106 -5.67 11.43 -11.04
C ARG A 106 -6.61 11.10 -9.87
N LEU A 107 -7.54 12.01 -9.52
CA LEU A 107 -8.57 11.76 -8.51
C LEU A 107 -9.59 10.69 -8.97
N ASP A 108 -9.97 10.67 -10.24
CA ASP A 108 -10.79 9.62 -10.84
C ASP A 108 -10.12 8.23 -10.78
N SER A 109 -8.83 8.16 -11.13
CA SER A 109 -8.02 6.94 -10.98
C SER A 109 -7.92 6.51 -9.52
N LEU A 110 -7.56 7.44 -8.62
CA LEU A 110 -7.40 7.18 -7.20
C LEU A 110 -8.69 6.65 -6.56
N VAL A 111 -9.83 7.31 -6.77
CA VAL A 111 -11.13 6.88 -6.23
C VAL A 111 -11.55 5.54 -6.83
N THR A 112 -11.29 5.30 -8.12
CA THR A 112 -11.56 3.99 -8.74
C THR A 112 -10.74 2.87 -8.06
N ASN A 113 -9.44 3.08 -7.83
CA ASN A 113 -8.59 2.12 -7.14
C ASN A 113 -9.01 1.92 -5.66
N GLN A 114 -9.46 2.96 -4.96
CA GLN A 114 -10.01 2.84 -3.60
C GLN A 114 -11.30 2.02 -3.58
N ILE A 115 -12.24 2.27 -4.50
CA ILE A 115 -13.50 1.53 -4.60
C ILE A 115 -13.24 0.06 -4.95
N GLN A 116 -12.32 -0.21 -5.87
CA GLN A 116 -11.93 -1.58 -6.22
C GLN A 116 -11.37 -2.34 -5.01
N LEU A 117 -10.48 -1.71 -4.23
CA LEU A 117 -9.95 -2.29 -3.00
C LEU A 117 -11.05 -2.56 -1.95
N ILE A 118 -11.94 -1.59 -1.73
CA ILE A 118 -13.09 -1.76 -0.82
C ILE A 118 -13.98 -2.91 -1.30
N ALA A 119 -14.31 -2.97 -2.59
CA ALA A 119 -15.11 -4.03 -3.17
C ALA A 119 -14.44 -5.41 -3.04
N THR A 120 -13.11 -5.52 -3.23
CA THR A 120 -12.38 -6.77 -3.03
C THR A 120 -12.48 -7.24 -1.57
N ILE A 121 -12.27 -6.34 -0.59
CA ILE A 121 -12.42 -6.68 0.83
C ILE A 121 -13.87 -7.14 1.14
N CYS A 122 -14.87 -6.44 0.60
CA CYS A 122 -16.29 -6.80 0.76
C CYS A 122 -16.72 -8.11 0.06
N VAL A 123 -15.93 -8.67 -0.86
CA VAL A 123 -16.16 -9.99 -1.48
C VAL A 123 -15.62 -11.11 -0.59
N GLU A 124 -14.54 -10.87 0.13
CA GLU A 124 -13.85 -11.83 1.01
C GLU A 124 -14.52 -12.04 2.39
N ASP A 125 -15.66 -11.39 2.63
CA ASP A 125 -16.45 -11.50 3.87
C ASP A 125 -17.01 -12.94 4.02
N GLU A 126 -16.35 -13.76 4.85
CA GLU A 126 -16.57 -15.20 5.04
C GLU A 126 -18.04 -15.54 5.39
N GLU A 127 -18.57 -16.65 4.86
CA GLU A 127 -19.94 -17.08 5.16
C GLU A 127 -20.10 -17.51 6.64
N GLY A 128 -20.95 -16.81 7.39
CA GLY A 128 -21.23 -17.10 8.79
C GLY A 128 -21.94 -15.94 9.53
N ASP A 129 -22.05 -16.06 10.86
CA ASP A 129 -22.73 -15.12 11.78
C ASP A 129 -21.96 -13.79 12.00
N ARG A 130 -21.17 -13.36 11.01
CA ARG A 130 -20.20 -12.26 11.10
C ARG A 130 -20.55 -11.11 10.15
N SER A 131 -21.84 -10.80 10.05
CA SER A 131 -22.37 -9.95 8.99
C SER A 131 -21.97 -8.48 9.12
N ALA A 132 -21.65 -7.86 7.97
CA ALA A 132 -21.59 -6.40 7.84
C ALA A 132 -22.90 -5.73 8.32
N PRO A 133 -22.85 -4.50 8.86
CA PRO A 133 -24.05 -3.81 9.33
C PRO A 133 -24.88 -3.28 8.15
N LEU A 134 -25.94 -4.02 7.77
CA LEU A 134 -26.77 -3.71 6.60
C LEU A 134 -28.07 -2.95 6.95
N GLY A 135 -28.68 -2.33 5.94
CA GLY A 135 -30.01 -1.72 6.00
C GLY A 135 -30.48 -1.14 4.66
N ASP A 136 -31.74 -0.71 4.60
CA ASP A 136 -32.38 -0.28 3.33
C ASP A 136 -32.09 1.18 2.97
N LYS A 137 -31.59 1.98 3.92
CA LYS A 137 -31.36 3.42 3.75
C LYS A 137 -30.03 3.69 3.05
N ARG A 138 -30.05 4.69 2.15
CA ARG A 138 -28.84 5.30 1.59
C ARG A 138 -28.23 6.26 2.61
N SER A 139 -26.92 6.51 2.48
CA SER A 139 -26.20 7.56 3.20
C SER A 139 -26.86 8.91 2.97
N SER A 140 -27.03 9.64 4.06
CA SER A 140 -27.53 11.02 4.09
C SER A 140 -26.45 12.04 4.44
N LEU A 141 -25.28 11.55 4.90
CA LEU A 141 -24.18 12.36 5.43
C LEU A 141 -22.92 12.34 4.57
N SER A 142 -22.76 11.38 3.64
CA SER A 142 -21.60 11.36 2.73
C SER A 142 -21.63 12.55 1.76
N LEU A 143 -20.44 13.02 1.38
CA LEU A 143 -20.24 14.05 0.38
C LEU A 143 -20.54 13.60 -1.05
N LEU A 144 -20.54 12.29 -1.36
CA LEU A 144 -20.69 11.82 -2.74
C LEU A 144 -22.02 12.21 -3.43
N PRO A 145 -23.21 12.09 -2.79
CA PRO A 145 -24.46 12.65 -3.31
C PRO A 145 -24.36 14.14 -3.68
N HIS A 146 -23.63 14.94 -2.89
CA HIS A 146 -23.40 16.35 -3.18
C HIS A 146 -22.46 16.53 -4.38
N LEU A 147 -21.34 15.80 -4.43
CA LEU A 147 -20.42 15.82 -5.58
C LEU A 147 -21.11 15.44 -6.90
N ALA A 148 -22.06 14.50 -6.87
CA ALA A 148 -22.82 14.02 -8.02
C ALA A 148 -23.93 14.99 -8.49
N THR A 149 -24.19 16.07 -7.76
CA THR A 149 -25.22 17.08 -8.07
C THR A 149 -24.67 18.50 -8.18
N TRP A 150 -23.45 18.76 -7.68
CA TRP A 150 -22.82 20.07 -7.78
C TRP A 150 -22.13 20.29 -9.13
N ARG A 151 -22.50 21.38 -9.82
CA ARG A 151 -22.12 21.68 -11.22
C ARG A 151 -20.62 21.57 -11.53
N LYS A 152 -19.71 21.86 -10.58
CA LYS A 152 -18.26 21.79 -10.81
C LYS A 152 -17.71 20.35 -10.76
N SER A 153 -18.36 19.44 -10.02
CA SER A 153 -17.92 18.06 -9.80
C SER A 153 -18.86 17.00 -10.39
N GLU A 154 -20.05 17.38 -10.86
CA GLU A 154 -21.15 16.48 -11.24
C GLU A 154 -20.71 15.32 -12.15
N ALA A 155 -19.91 15.60 -13.18
CA ALA A 155 -19.43 14.57 -14.10
C ALA A 155 -18.57 13.51 -13.40
N LEU A 156 -17.70 13.92 -12.48
CA LEU A 156 -16.87 13.02 -11.68
C LEU A 156 -17.71 12.31 -10.61
N GLY A 157 -18.56 13.02 -9.88
CA GLY A 157 -19.44 12.42 -8.86
C GLY A 157 -20.38 11.37 -9.44
N ARG A 158 -21.03 11.64 -10.58
CA ARG A 158 -21.84 10.65 -11.30
C ARG A 158 -21.01 9.45 -11.78
N LYS A 159 -19.79 9.68 -12.26
CA LYS A 159 -18.89 8.58 -12.65
C LYS A 159 -18.53 7.70 -11.45
N ILE A 160 -18.20 8.29 -10.31
CA ILE A 160 -17.90 7.56 -9.07
C ILE A 160 -19.09 6.69 -8.65
N LEU A 161 -20.33 7.21 -8.71
CA LEU A 161 -21.54 6.41 -8.44
C LEU A 161 -21.68 5.20 -9.39
N CYS A 162 -21.36 5.36 -10.68
CA CYS A 162 -21.32 4.26 -11.63
C CYS A 162 -20.18 3.27 -11.34
N THR A 163 -19.01 3.73 -10.91
CA THR A 163 -17.90 2.87 -10.47
C THR A 163 -18.30 2.03 -9.26
N ILE A 164 -18.97 2.62 -8.26
CA ILE A 164 -19.51 1.87 -7.11
C ILE A 164 -20.50 0.80 -7.59
N ASP A 165 -21.48 1.15 -8.43
CA ASP A 165 -22.45 0.16 -8.96
C ASP A 165 -21.75 -0.98 -9.70
N ASN A 166 -20.73 -0.69 -10.52
CA ASN A 166 -19.97 -1.68 -11.30
C ASN A 166 -19.12 -2.61 -10.41
N GLU A 167 -18.26 -2.06 -9.55
CA GLU A 167 -17.29 -2.83 -8.76
C GLU A 167 -17.98 -3.61 -7.63
N MET A 168 -19.00 -3.01 -7.00
CA MET A 168 -19.74 -3.70 -5.94
C MET A 168 -20.60 -4.85 -6.47
N ARG A 169 -20.77 -5.09 -7.78
CA ARG A 169 -21.67 -6.16 -8.31
C ARG A 169 -21.45 -7.54 -7.70
N ARG A 170 -20.20 -7.89 -7.39
CA ARG A 170 -19.82 -9.18 -6.80
C ARG A 170 -19.98 -9.24 -5.28
N CYS A 171 -20.14 -8.10 -4.61
CA CYS A 171 -20.32 -8.03 -3.16
C CYS A 171 -21.76 -8.40 -2.75
N LYS A 172 -21.91 -8.98 -1.55
CA LYS A 172 -23.22 -9.33 -0.95
C LYS A 172 -24.14 -8.12 -0.70
N TYR A 173 -23.55 -6.94 -0.52
CA TYR A 173 -24.21 -5.64 -0.30
C TYR A 173 -23.63 -4.56 -1.21
N THR A 174 -24.14 -3.32 -1.12
CA THR A 174 -23.56 -2.14 -1.78
C THR A 174 -23.24 -1.04 -0.76
N LEU A 175 -22.50 0.00 -1.13
CA LEU A 175 -22.06 1.02 -0.18
C LEU A 175 -23.19 1.96 0.28
N GLY A 176 -24.26 2.10 -0.50
CA GLY A 176 -25.41 2.94 -0.16
C GLY A 176 -25.17 4.43 -0.32
N LEU A 177 -24.18 4.84 -1.12
CA LEU A 177 -23.74 6.23 -1.32
C LEU A 177 -24.53 7.01 -2.37
N GLY A 178 -25.64 6.46 -2.87
CA GLY A 178 -26.51 7.08 -3.87
C GLY A 178 -26.45 6.41 -5.24
N GLU A 179 -25.67 5.33 -5.38
CA GLU A 179 -25.56 4.54 -6.60
C GLU A 179 -26.91 3.96 -7.02
N GLN A 180 -27.02 3.52 -8.29
CA GLN A 180 -28.28 2.99 -8.79
C GLN A 180 -28.66 1.70 -8.08
N ASN A 181 -27.67 0.83 -7.82
CA ASN A 181 -27.84 -0.49 -7.21
C ASN A 181 -28.79 -1.35 -8.06
N ILE A 182 -28.41 -1.54 -9.33
CA ILE A 182 -29.23 -2.26 -10.34
C ILE A 182 -29.58 -3.68 -9.85
N SER A 183 -28.72 -4.29 -9.04
CA SER A 183 -28.92 -5.62 -8.45
C SER A 183 -29.86 -5.66 -7.23
N GLY A 184 -30.39 -4.52 -6.76
CA GLY A 184 -31.36 -4.47 -5.65
C GLY A 184 -30.83 -4.96 -4.30
N LYS A 185 -29.51 -4.86 -4.07
CA LYS A 185 -28.84 -5.40 -2.87
C LYS A 185 -29.08 -4.55 -1.63
N PRO A 186 -28.96 -5.10 -0.40
CA PRO A 186 -28.95 -4.27 0.80
C PRO A 186 -27.79 -3.27 0.79
N ASN A 187 -27.98 -2.11 1.44
CA ASN A 187 -26.92 -1.13 1.61
C ASN A 187 -26.15 -1.40 2.91
N LEU A 188 -24.85 -1.10 2.92
CA LEU A 188 -24.10 -0.89 4.16
C LEU A 188 -24.72 0.30 4.92
N ARG A 189 -24.75 0.24 6.25
CA ARG A 189 -25.10 1.38 7.12
C ARG A 189 -23.95 2.40 7.15
N TYR A 190 -23.63 2.97 5.99
CA TYR A 190 -22.45 3.82 5.75
C TYR A 190 -22.32 4.96 6.77
N ASP A 191 -23.42 5.67 7.07
CA ASP A 191 -23.43 6.77 8.02
C ASP A 191 -23.02 6.34 9.45
N ALA A 192 -23.28 5.09 9.83
CA ALA A 192 -22.91 4.53 11.13
C ALA A 192 -21.49 3.92 11.15
N VAL A 193 -21.02 3.37 10.01
CA VAL A 193 -19.68 2.79 9.88
C VAL A 193 -18.61 3.86 9.64
N CYS A 194 -18.79 4.66 8.58
CA CYS A 194 -17.83 5.67 8.14
C CYS A 194 -17.88 6.92 9.03
N LYS A 195 -19.07 7.27 9.54
CA LYS A 195 -19.34 8.49 10.33
C LYS A 195 -18.91 9.77 9.61
N PRO A 196 -19.49 10.09 8.43
CA PRO A 196 -19.01 11.21 7.60
C PRO A 196 -18.91 12.55 8.33
N ASN A 197 -19.86 12.86 9.23
CA ASN A 197 -19.81 14.09 10.04
C ASN A 197 -18.61 14.13 11.01
N GLU A 198 -18.26 13.01 11.65
CA GLU A 198 -17.11 12.95 12.57
C GLU A 198 -15.81 13.12 11.76
N VAL A 199 -15.69 12.48 10.60
CA VAL A 199 -14.56 12.64 9.67
C VAL A 199 -14.47 14.07 9.12
N TYR A 200 -15.60 14.66 8.72
CA TYR A 200 -15.66 16.03 8.19
C TYR A 200 -15.36 17.09 9.26
N SER A 201 -15.60 16.81 10.55
CA SER A 201 -15.16 17.69 11.65
C SER A 201 -13.63 17.78 11.81
N LEU A 202 -12.90 16.88 11.16
CA LEU A 202 -11.44 16.89 11.06
C LEU A 202 -10.97 17.56 9.76
N LYS A 203 -11.82 18.34 9.07
CA LYS A 203 -11.41 19.05 7.85
C LYS A 203 -10.46 20.21 8.10
N ASP A 204 -10.58 20.85 9.26
CA ASP A 204 -9.90 22.10 9.57
C ASP A 204 -8.49 21.78 10.05
N ASN A 205 -7.51 22.25 9.29
CA ASN A 205 -6.09 22.07 9.54
C ASN A 205 -5.71 22.86 10.81
N PRO A 206 -5.09 22.24 11.84
CA PRO A 206 -4.69 22.91 13.09
C PRO A 206 -3.80 24.14 12.89
N TYR A 207 -3.14 24.26 11.73
CA TYR A 207 -2.22 25.34 11.39
C TYR A 207 -2.79 26.33 10.36
N ALA A 208 -4.09 26.23 10.01
CA ALA A 208 -4.74 27.15 9.06
C ALA A 208 -4.61 28.63 9.46
N ASP A 209 -4.74 28.95 10.75
CA ASP A 209 -4.71 30.34 11.25
C ASP A 209 -3.32 31.02 11.13
N HIS A 210 -2.25 30.27 10.83
CA HIS A 210 -0.88 30.80 10.76
C HIS A 210 -0.06 30.33 9.54
N ILE A 211 -0.65 29.50 8.68
CA ILE A 211 -0.07 29.08 7.40
C ILE A 211 -1.05 29.50 6.31
N ASP A 212 -0.90 30.75 5.86
CA ASP A 212 -1.56 31.30 4.67
C ASP A 212 -0.89 30.69 3.42
N ASN A 213 -1.36 29.51 3.05
CA ASN A 213 -0.89 28.73 1.90
C ASN A 213 -1.92 27.66 1.53
N GLU A 214 -2.55 27.79 0.36
CA GLU A 214 -3.59 26.86 -0.13
C GLU A 214 -3.09 25.41 -0.21
N GLU A 215 -1.80 25.21 -0.54
CA GLU A 215 -1.20 23.87 -0.62
C GLU A 215 -1.08 23.17 0.75
N ASN A 216 -1.18 23.90 1.86
CA ASN A 216 -1.25 23.34 3.21
C ASN A 216 -2.47 22.42 3.37
N GLN A 217 -3.61 22.78 2.75
CA GLN A 217 -4.82 21.96 2.83
C GLN A 217 -4.71 20.73 1.93
N THR A 218 -4.11 20.84 0.75
CA THR A 218 -3.81 19.70 -0.13
C THR A 218 -2.95 18.65 0.59
N LEU A 219 -1.79 19.08 1.14
CA LEU A 219 -0.86 18.22 1.87
C LEU A 219 -1.54 17.52 3.07
N TYR A 220 -2.29 18.29 3.86
CA TYR A 220 -3.05 17.80 5.02
C TYR A 220 -4.04 16.70 4.63
N VAL A 221 -4.85 16.92 3.58
CA VAL A 221 -5.86 15.96 3.13
C VAL A 221 -5.21 14.69 2.56
N LEU A 222 -4.19 14.83 1.71
CA LEU A 222 -3.47 13.69 1.11
C LEU A 222 -2.91 12.75 2.18
N HIS A 223 -2.22 13.30 3.19
CA HIS A 223 -1.67 12.49 4.27
C HIS A 223 -2.75 11.88 5.18
N GLN A 224 -3.92 12.49 5.36
CA GLN A 224 -5.03 11.83 6.07
C GLN A 224 -5.61 10.62 5.29
N ILE A 225 -5.66 10.69 3.95
CA ILE A 225 -6.02 9.53 3.10
C ILE A 225 -4.95 8.43 3.25
N LEU A 226 -3.67 8.81 3.16
CA LEU A 226 -2.53 7.90 3.32
C LEU A 226 -2.57 7.15 4.67
N GLU A 227 -2.69 7.88 5.78
CA GLU A 227 -2.68 7.30 7.13
C GLU A 227 -3.89 6.39 7.40
N SER A 228 -5.04 6.68 6.77
CA SER A 228 -6.22 5.81 6.82
C SER A 228 -5.94 4.46 6.15
N TRP A 229 -5.32 4.46 4.96
CA TRP A 229 -4.92 3.23 4.26
C TRP A 229 -3.77 2.48 4.93
N ILE A 230 -2.81 3.19 5.54
CA ILE A 230 -1.79 2.61 6.42
C ILE A 230 -2.47 1.86 7.60
N HIS A 231 -3.48 2.46 8.24
CA HIS A 231 -4.20 1.81 9.33
C HIS A 231 -4.93 0.54 8.86
N ALA A 232 -5.64 0.60 7.72
CA ALA A 232 -6.29 -0.56 7.12
C ALA A 232 -5.29 -1.70 6.83
N SER A 233 -4.17 -1.36 6.17
CA SER A 233 -3.13 -2.34 5.82
C SER A 233 -2.45 -2.97 7.04
N LYS A 234 -2.26 -2.23 8.13
CA LYS A 234 -1.74 -2.81 9.38
C LYS A 234 -2.68 -3.84 9.99
N ASN A 235 -4.00 -3.67 9.84
CA ASN A 235 -4.96 -4.68 10.28
C ASN A 235 -4.99 -5.90 9.33
N LEU A 236 -4.87 -5.71 8.01
CA LEU A 236 -4.65 -6.82 7.07
C LEU A 236 -3.39 -7.62 7.39
N LEU A 237 -2.25 -6.95 7.67
CA LEU A 237 -1.01 -7.63 8.07
C LEU A 237 -1.16 -8.44 9.37
N ARG A 238 -1.98 -7.99 10.33
CA ARG A 238 -2.33 -8.83 11.50
C ARG A 238 -3.20 -10.01 11.11
N ARG A 239 -4.18 -9.83 10.22
CA ARG A 239 -5.06 -10.89 9.72
C ARG A 239 -4.30 -11.97 8.95
N ILE A 240 -3.34 -11.59 8.11
CA ILE A 240 -2.41 -12.51 7.41
C ILE A 240 -1.71 -13.41 8.41
N ASN A 241 -1.12 -12.82 9.47
CA ASN A 241 -0.42 -13.58 10.50
C ASN A 241 -1.36 -14.58 11.20
N THR A 242 -2.59 -14.18 11.51
CA THR A 242 -3.61 -15.08 12.10
C THR A 242 -4.01 -16.20 11.13
N ARG A 243 -4.36 -15.89 9.88
CA ARG A 243 -4.77 -16.87 8.86
C ARG A 243 -3.66 -17.88 8.54
N ILE A 244 -2.39 -17.46 8.52
CA ILE A 244 -1.23 -18.37 8.39
C ILE A 244 -1.12 -19.32 9.59
N SER A 245 -1.27 -18.81 10.82
CA SER A 245 -1.27 -19.67 12.03
C SER A 245 -2.46 -20.63 12.10
N GLU A 246 -3.58 -20.30 11.46
CA GLU A 246 -4.76 -21.16 11.31
C GLU A 246 -4.65 -22.13 10.11
N GLY A 247 -3.57 -22.07 9.31
CA GLY A 247 -3.39 -22.89 8.11
C GLY A 247 -4.25 -22.48 6.91
N ARG A 248 -4.91 -21.32 6.97
CA ARG A 248 -5.79 -20.78 5.93
C ARG A 248 -5.00 -20.02 4.87
N PHE A 249 -4.19 -20.75 4.11
CA PHE A 249 -3.23 -20.17 3.18
C PHE A 249 -3.88 -19.43 2.00
N GLY A 250 -5.02 -19.90 1.48
CA GLY A 250 -5.78 -19.20 0.43
C GLY A 250 -6.29 -17.83 0.89
N ASP A 251 -6.96 -17.78 2.04
CA ASP A 251 -7.44 -16.54 2.65
C ASP A 251 -6.29 -15.56 2.95
N ALA A 252 -5.15 -16.09 3.45
CA ALA A 252 -3.95 -15.29 3.68
C ALA A 252 -3.33 -14.76 2.37
N ALA A 253 -3.40 -15.51 1.27
CA ALA A 253 -2.91 -15.07 -0.04
C ALA A 253 -3.76 -13.90 -0.57
N SER A 254 -5.07 -13.92 -0.35
CA SER A 254 -5.98 -12.83 -0.72
C SER A 254 -5.69 -11.55 0.09
N ASP A 255 -5.50 -11.66 1.41
CA ASP A 255 -5.05 -10.52 2.22
C ASP A 255 -3.70 -9.96 1.78
N VAL A 256 -2.75 -10.83 1.41
CA VAL A 256 -1.43 -10.42 0.93
C VAL A 256 -1.55 -9.65 -0.41
N TYR A 257 -2.45 -10.07 -1.31
CA TYR A 257 -2.80 -9.31 -2.50
C TYR A 257 -3.41 -7.93 -2.16
N LEU A 258 -4.30 -7.86 -1.18
CA LEU A 258 -4.86 -6.59 -0.70
C LEU A 258 -3.77 -5.64 -0.18
N VAL A 259 -2.81 -6.14 0.62
CA VAL A 259 -1.67 -5.35 1.10
C VAL A 259 -0.77 -4.88 -0.06
N GLU A 260 -0.53 -5.71 -1.08
CA GLU A 260 0.22 -5.33 -2.29
C GLU A 260 -0.48 -4.18 -3.03
N ARG A 261 -1.80 -4.28 -3.19
CA ARG A 261 -2.63 -3.26 -3.84
C ARG A 261 -2.68 -1.97 -3.03
N ILE A 262 -2.70 -2.04 -1.70
CA ILE A 262 -2.62 -0.83 -0.84
C ILE A 262 -1.24 -0.16 -0.97
N TRP A 263 -0.13 -0.89 -1.01
CA TRP A 263 1.19 -0.28 -1.28
C TRP A 263 1.24 0.49 -2.60
N LYS A 264 0.58 -0.01 -3.65
CA LYS A 264 0.44 0.69 -4.94
C LYS A 264 -0.44 1.93 -4.81
N LEU A 265 -1.59 1.81 -4.14
CA LEU A 265 -2.49 2.93 -3.87
C LEU A 265 -1.78 4.07 -3.11
N MET A 266 -0.98 3.74 -2.10
CA MET A 266 -0.21 4.75 -1.34
C MET A 266 0.78 5.51 -2.23
N ALA A 267 1.39 4.85 -3.23
CA ALA A 267 2.24 5.54 -4.20
C ALA A 267 1.43 6.49 -5.10
N GLU A 268 0.20 6.12 -5.48
CA GLU A 268 -0.71 7.01 -6.24
C GLU A 268 -1.20 8.21 -5.41
N ILE A 269 -1.40 8.04 -4.09
CA ILE A 269 -1.74 9.14 -3.17
C ILE A 269 -0.57 10.13 -3.08
N GLU A 270 0.66 9.63 -2.89
CA GLU A 270 1.85 10.47 -2.85
C GLU A 270 2.12 11.18 -4.19
N ASP A 271 1.89 10.54 -5.33
CA ASP A 271 2.09 11.14 -6.66
C ASP A 271 1.12 12.31 -6.98
N LEU A 272 0.08 12.53 -6.16
CA LEU A 272 -0.74 13.74 -6.26
C LEU A 272 0.03 15.02 -5.87
N HIS A 273 1.12 14.94 -5.09
CA HIS A 273 1.95 16.11 -4.77
C HIS A 273 2.62 16.73 -6.02
N VAL A 274 2.73 16.00 -7.13
CA VAL A 274 3.21 16.54 -8.44
C VAL A 274 2.26 17.60 -9.02
N LEU A 275 1.00 17.64 -8.57
CA LEU A 275 -0.02 18.59 -9.05
C LEU A 275 -0.13 19.88 -8.22
N MET A 276 0.67 19.99 -7.15
CA MET A 276 0.78 21.18 -6.31
C MET A 276 1.70 22.20 -6.99
N ASP A 277 1.48 23.50 -6.77
CA ASP A 277 2.40 24.50 -7.30
C ASP A 277 3.79 24.42 -6.62
N PRO A 278 4.91 24.37 -7.37
CA PRO A 278 6.24 24.25 -6.79
C PRO A 278 6.67 25.43 -5.91
N GLU A 279 6.26 26.67 -6.23
CA GLU A 279 6.62 27.84 -5.44
C GLU A 279 5.86 27.84 -4.11
N ASP A 280 4.55 27.57 -4.16
CA ASP A 280 3.69 27.47 -2.98
C ASP A 280 4.09 26.28 -2.10
N PHE A 281 4.44 25.12 -2.68
CA PHE A 281 4.97 23.99 -1.93
C PHE A 281 6.32 24.31 -1.27
N LEU A 282 7.23 25.03 -1.92
CA LEU A 282 8.52 25.39 -1.31
C LEU A 282 8.37 26.42 -0.17
N LYS A 283 7.38 27.33 -0.25
CA LYS A 283 6.97 28.17 0.90
C LYS A 283 6.45 27.29 2.05
N LEU A 284 5.57 26.33 1.75
CA LEU A 284 4.99 25.40 2.72
C LEU A 284 6.06 24.53 3.39
N LYS A 285 7.02 24.00 2.62
CA LYS A 285 8.19 23.24 3.10
C LYS A 285 8.91 24.00 4.21
N LYS A 286 9.13 25.31 4.02
CA LYS A 286 9.78 26.20 5.00
C LYS A 286 8.91 26.41 6.25
N GLN A 287 7.60 26.65 6.06
CA GLN A 287 6.62 26.88 7.14
C GLN A 287 6.45 25.64 8.04
N LEU A 288 6.35 24.43 7.45
CA LEU A 288 6.22 23.15 8.18
C LEU A 288 7.56 22.51 8.60
N HIS A 289 8.66 23.25 8.44
CA HIS A 289 10.03 22.81 8.71
C HIS A 289 10.33 21.41 8.14
N ILE A 290 9.91 21.16 6.89
CA ILE A 290 10.18 19.92 6.16
C ILE A 290 11.64 19.96 5.70
N LYS A 291 12.43 19.02 6.20
CA LYS A 291 13.86 18.86 5.93
C LYS A 291 14.10 17.57 5.14
N SER A 292 15.20 17.53 4.41
CA SER A 292 15.62 16.39 3.57
C SER A 292 17.10 16.03 3.79
N ASN A 293 17.76 16.71 4.72
CA ASN A 293 19.22 16.87 4.77
C ASN A 293 19.92 15.95 5.79
N CYS A 294 19.18 15.05 6.45
CA CYS A 294 19.69 14.14 7.49
C CYS A 294 19.05 12.75 7.37
N GLN A 295 19.69 11.75 7.98
CA GLN A 295 19.20 10.37 7.95
C GLN A 295 17.80 10.27 8.60
N ASN A 296 16.83 9.74 7.85
CA ASN A 296 15.40 9.66 8.21
C ASN A 296 14.64 11.00 8.36
N ASP A 297 15.12 12.13 7.82
CA ASP A 297 14.40 13.42 7.88
C ASP A 297 13.23 13.54 6.88
N ALA A 298 13.22 12.73 5.81
CA ALA A 298 12.20 12.78 4.75
C ALA A 298 10.77 12.68 5.32
N PHE A 299 9.85 13.48 4.78
CA PHE A 299 8.55 13.76 5.42
C PHE A 299 7.72 12.49 5.71
N CYS A 300 7.74 11.50 4.80
CA CYS A 300 7.07 10.21 5.01
C CYS A 300 7.54 9.46 6.27
N PHE A 301 8.79 9.62 6.72
CA PHE A 301 9.31 8.98 7.94
C PHE A 301 8.83 9.64 9.24
N ARG A 302 8.11 10.77 9.16
CA ARG A 302 7.35 11.31 10.30
C ARG A 302 6.11 10.45 10.61
N SER A 303 5.63 9.67 9.63
CA SER A 303 4.62 8.64 9.85
C SER A 303 5.19 7.45 10.61
N ARG A 304 4.86 7.37 11.90
CA ARG A 304 5.08 6.15 12.68
C ARG A 304 4.29 4.97 12.10
N GLY A 305 3.12 5.24 11.49
CA GLY A 305 2.27 4.25 10.85
C GLY A 305 2.96 3.56 9.68
N LEU A 306 3.52 4.33 8.75
CA LEU A 306 4.24 3.84 7.57
C LEU A 306 5.47 3.02 7.96
N VAL A 307 6.26 3.51 8.92
CA VAL A 307 7.45 2.81 9.42
C VAL A 307 7.08 1.48 10.08
N GLU A 308 5.99 1.41 10.84
CA GLU A 308 5.50 0.17 11.43
C GLU A 308 4.94 -0.80 10.36
N MET A 309 4.15 -0.31 9.41
CA MET A 309 3.63 -1.09 8.28
C MET A 309 4.75 -1.70 7.43
N MET A 310 5.84 -0.96 7.22
CA MET A 310 7.00 -1.45 6.48
C MET A 310 7.80 -2.49 7.26
N LYS A 311 7.90 -2.37 8.59
CA LYS A 311 8.48 -3.43 9.45
C LYS A 311 7.62 -4.69 9.37
N MET A 312 6.31 -4.58 9.61
CA MET A 312 5.37 -5.70 9.50
C MET A 312 5.39 -6.37 8.10
N THR A 313 5.67 -5.62 7.04
CA THR A 313 5.88 -6.13 5.68
C THR A 313 7.16 -6.99 5.58
N LYS A 314 8.28 -6.54 6.17
CA LYS A 314 9.52 -7.33 6.25
C LYS A 314 9.34 -8.60 7.08
N ASP A 315 8.60 -8.50 8.18
CA ASP A 315 8.41 -9.58 9.15
C ASP A 315 7.61 -10.76 8.56
N LEU A 316 6.92 -10.58 7.41
CA LEU A 316 6.32 -11.69 6.64
C LEU A 316 7.33 -12.79 6.28
N ARG A 317 8.62 -12.47 6.12
CA ARG A 317 9.69 -13.46 5.89
C ARG A 317 9.80 -14.51 6.99
N GLU A 318 9.48 -14.13 8.23
CA GLU A 318 9.52 -15.01 9.40
C GLU A 318 8.38 -16.04 9.38
N LYS A 319 7.38 -15.85 8.51
CA LYS A 319 6.28 -16.79 8.30
C LYS A 319 6.54 -17.84 7.22
N VAL A 320 7.57 -17.65 6.37
CA VAL A 320 7.90 -18.59 5.28
C VAL A 320 8.15 -20.03 5.79
N PRO A 321 8.91 -20.28 6.88
CA PRO A 321 9.09 -21.64 7.38
C PRO A 321 7.77 -22.28 7.86
N ALA A 322 6.90 -21.48 8.51
CA ALA A 322 5.59 -21.93 8.98
C ALA A 322 4.65 -22.31 7.83
N VAL A 323 4.63 -21.51 6.74
CA VAL A 323 3.87 -21.83 5.51
C VAL A 323 4.37 -23.13 4.89
N LEU A 324 5.68 -23.37 4.88
CA LEU A 324 6.28 -24.57 4.28
C LEU A 324 6.24 -25.81 5.20
N GLY A 325 5.94 -25.65 6.49
CA GLY A 325 6.00 -26.75 7.48
C GLY A 325 7.43 -27.20 7.79
N VAL A 326 8.42 -26.30 7.71
CA VAL A 326 9.84 -26.58 7.92
C VAL A 326 10.34 -25.91 9.20
N GLU A 327 11.18 -26.59 9.97
CA GLU A 327 11.83 -26.02 11.15
C GLU A 327 12.64 -24.76 10.81
N VAL A 328 12.64 -23.78 11.72
CA VAL A 328 13.27 -22.47 11.50
C VAL A 328 14.79 -22.60 11.55
N ASP A 329 15.43 -22.62 10.38
CA ASP A 329 16.83 -22.22 10.23
C ASP A 329 16.88 -20.68 10.20
N PRO A 330 17.51 -20.01 11.20
CA PRO A 330 17.56 -18.55 11.27
C PRO A 330 18.32 -17.88 10.09
N THR A 331 19.03 -18.66 9.28
CA THR A 331 19.71 -18.21 8.06
C THR A 331 18.98 -18.52 6.76
N GLY A 332 17.79 -19.16 6.81
CA GLY A 332 17.02 -19.52 5.61
C GLY A 332 17.74 -20.51 4.70
N GLY A 333 18.50 -21.44 5.30
CA GLY A 333 19.48 -22.30 4.63
C GLY A 333 18.90 -23.35 3.66
N PRO A 334 19.76 -24.28 3.19
CA PRO A 334 19.45 -25.16 2.05
C PRO A 334 18.14 -25.95 2.17
N ARG A 335 17.74 -26.34 3.39
CA ARG A 335 16.50 -27.08 3.66
C ARG A 335 15.25 -26.26 3.32
N LEU A 336 15.26 -24.96 3.57
CA LEU A 336 14.15 -24.07 3.26
C LEU A 336 14.03 -23.86 1.75
N GLN A 337 15.16 -23.63 1.08
CA GLN A 337 15.23 -23.54 -0.39
C GLN A 337 14.72 -24.83 -1.06
N GLU A 338 15.17 -25.99 -0.59
CA GLU A 338 14.75 -27.28 -1.14
C GLU A 338 13.24 -27.54 -0.97
N ALA A 339 12.67 -27.19 0.19
CA ALA A 339 11.23 -27.30 0.41
C ALA A 339 10.42 -26.43 -0.56
N VAL A 340 10.89 -25.21 -0.85
CA VAL A 340 10.27 -24.30 -1.85
C VAL A 340 10.40 -24.88 -3.26
N MET A 341 11.57 -25.42 -3.62
CA MET A 341 11.78 -26.06 -4.93
C MET A 341 10.84 -27.26 -5.13
N ARG A 342 10.69 -28.11 -4.11
CA ARG A 342 9.73 -29.22 -4.09
C ARG A 342 8.28 -28.74 -4.24
N LEU A 343 7.88 -27.70 -3.50
CA LEU A 343 6.55 -27.11 -3.59
C LEU A 343 6.26 -26.60 -5.02
N TYR A 344 7.16 -25.80 -5.59
CA TYR A 344 6.99 -25.25 -6.95
C TYR A 344 7.05 -26.31 -8.05
N ALA A 345 7.89 -27.35 -7.90
CA ALA A 345 7.99 -28.43 -8.89
C ALA A 345 6.76 -29.35 -8.88
N THR A 346 6.28 -29.74 -7.70
CA THR A 346 5.13 -30.64 -7.54
C THR A 346 3.79 -29.95 -7.75
N LYS A 347 3.69 -28.64 -7.45
CA LYS A 347 2.45 -27.84 -7.51
C LYS A 347 1.31 -28.42 -6.64
N GLY A 348 1.64 -29.20 -5.62
CA GLY A 348 0.66 -29.93 -4.81
C GLY A 348 -0.18 -29.08 -3.86
N ASP A 349 0.19 -27.82 -3.64
CA ASP A 349 -0.49 -26.88 -2.74
C ASP A 349 -0.41 -25.46 -3.34
N CYS A 350 -1.41 -25.12 -4.16
CA CYS A 350 -1.47 -23.85 -4.88
C CYS A 350 -1.59 -22.65 -3.93
N ASP A 351 -2.30 -22.79 -2.81
CA ASP A 351 -2.53 -21.71 -1.86
C ASP A 351 -1.24 -21.24 -1.21
N LYS A 352 -0.36 -22.19 -0.80
CA LYS A 352 0.99 -21.84 -0.31
C LYS A 352 1.84 -21.18 -1.40
N ILE A 353 1.73 -21.61 -2.65
CA ILE A 353 2.46 -21.00 -3.77
C ILE A 353 2.01 -19.55 -3.97
N HIS A 354 0.69 -19.30 -4.01
CA HIS A 354 0.12 -17.97 -4.17
C HIS A 354 0.44 -17.06 -2.97
N LEU A 355 0.38 -17.58 -1.75
CA LEU A 355 0.78 -16.85 -0.55
C LEU A 355 2.25 -16.41 -0.60
N LEU A 356 3.18 -17.33 -0.88
CA LEU A 356 4.61 -17.04 -0.95
C LEU A 356 4.94 -16.07 -2.10
N GLN A 357 4.34 -16.24 -3.26
CA GLN A 357 4.51 -15.30 -4.39
C GLN A 357 3.93 -13.91 -4.06
N GLY A 358 2.78 -13.86 -3.40
CA GLY A 358 2.17 -12.63 -2.92
C GLY A 358 3.07 -11.89 -1.92
N MET A 359 3.71 -12.59 -0.98
CA MET A 359 4.63 -11.97 -0.02
C MET A 359 5.78 -11.24 -0.74
N GLN A 360 6.32 -11.83 -1.80
CA GLN A 360 7.34 -11.20 -2.65
C GLN A 360 6.77 -10.03 -3.47
N ALA A 361 5.51 -10.12 -3.90
CA ALA A 361 4.83 -9.00 -4.57
C ALA A 361 4.65 -7.81 -3.62
N VAL A 362 4.30 -8.04 -2.35
CA VAL A 362 4.23 -7.00 -1.31
C VAL A 362 5.59 -6.33 -1.08
N GLU A 363 6.69 -7.09 -0.96
CA GLU A 363 8.05 -6.51 -0.91
C GLU A 363 8.30 -5.62 -2.13
N ALA A 364 8.02 -6.14 -3.32
CA ALA A 364 8.28 -5.42 -4.57
C ALA A 364 7.37 -4.18 -4.73
N ALA A 365 6.19 -4.16 -4.13
CA ALA A 365 5.32 -2.97 -4.07
C ALA A 365 5.87 -1.94 -3.06
N ALA A 366 6.29 -2.39 -1.87
CA ALA A 366 6.86 -1.53 -0.85
C ALA A 366 8.19 -0.87 -1.29
N LYS A 367 9.12 -1.64 -1.88
CA LYS A 367 10.37 -1.08 -2.44
C LYS A 367 10.11 -0.10 -3.58
N ARG A 368 9.09 -0.33 -4.42
CA ARG A 368 8.65 0.63 -5.45
C ARG A 368 8.07 1.90 -4.84
N PHE A 369 7.30 1.82 -3.75
CA PHE A 369 6.80 3.01 -3.03
C PHE A 369 7.94 3.93 -2.60
N PHE A 370 8.96 3.41 -1.88
CA PHE A 370 10.06 4.25 -1.41
C PHE A 370 10.95 4.79 -2.55
N PHE A 371 11.14 4.01 -3.62
CA PHE A 371 11.80 4.51 -4.83
C PHE A 371 11.02 5.65 -5.50
N ALA A 372 9.71 5.46 -5.71
CA ALA A 372 8.83 6.47 -6.31
C ALA A 372 8.78 7.74 -5.43
N TYR A 373 8.69 7.59 -4.11
CA TYR A 373 8.74 8.70 -3.17
C TYR A 373 10.06 9.48 -3.27
N LYS A 374 11.21 8.81 -3.45
CA LYS A 374 12.48 9.52 -3.71
C LYS A 374 12.43 10.34 -5.01
N GLN A 375 11.86 9.79 -6.08
CA GLN A 375 11.70 10.53 -7.34
C GLN A 375 10.72 11.71 -7.18
N LEU A 376 9.62 11.53 -6.44
CA LEU A 376 8.67 12.59 -6.10
C LEU A 376 9.35 13.76 -5.39
N VAL A 377 10.20 13.49 -4.39
CA VAL A 377 11.00 14.53 -3.71
C VAL A 377 11.90 15.28 -4.71
N ALA A 378 12.54 14.58 -5.65
CA ALA A 378 13.36 15.22 -6.69
C ALA A 378 12.54 16.08 -7.66
N VAL A 379 11.31 15.67 -8.00
CA VAL A 379 10.39 16.41 -8.89
C VAL A 379 9.82 17.66 -8.20
N VAL A 380 9.37 17.53 -6.95
CA VAL A 380 8.67 18.59 -6.21
C VAL A 380 9.63 19.55 -5.51
N MET A 381 10.80 19.08 -5.06
CA MET A 381 11.78 19.90 -4.31
C MET A 381 13.10 20.16 -5.05
N GLY A 382 13.28 19.57 -6.24
CA GLY A 382 14.52 19.64 -7.03
C GLY A 382 15.52 18.53 -6.69
N SER A 383 16.33 18.15 -7.69
CA SER A 383 17.27 17.02 -7.59
C SER A 383 18.33 17.17 -6.48
N ALA A 384 18.71 18.41 -6.14
CA ALA A 384 19.67 18.73 -5.08
C ALA A 384 19.28 18.16 -3.70
N GLU A 385 17.98 18.00 -3.43
CA GLU A 385 17.43 17.43 -2.19
C GLU A 385 17.55 15.89 -2.15
N THR A 386 18.00 15.27 -3.24
CA THR A 386 18.12 13.81 -3.41
C THR A 386 19.52 13.34 -3.85
N SER A 387 20.42 14.29 -4.13
CA SER A 387 21.74 14.06 -4.73
C SER A 387 22.89 14.09 -3.72
N GLN A 388 22.62 13.98 -2.42
CA GLN A 388 23.68 13.95 -1.41
C GLN A 388 24.41 12.60 -1.42
N GLU A 389 25.74 12.65 -1.31
CA GLU A 389 26.63 11.48 -1.37
C GLU A 389 26.52 10.57 -0.13
N SER A 390 25.83 11.01 0.92
CA SER A 390 25.42 10.16 2.03
C SER A 390 24.25 9.29 1.60
N CYS A 391 24.39 7.98 1.79
CA CYS A 391 23.37 6.98 1.44
C CYS A 391 22.06 7.25 2.23
N ASP A 392 21.12 7.99 1.63
CA ASP A 392 19.86 8.37 2.28
C ASP A 392 18.99 7.14 2.60
N SER A 393 18.15 7.23 3.65
CA SER A 393 17.35 6.09 4.10
C SER A 393 16.42 5.54 3.00
N LEU A 394 15.94 6.40 2.10
CA LEU A 394 15.09 6.00 0.96
C LEU A 394 15.85 5.09 -0.01
N SER A 395 17.10 5.43 -0.33
CA SER A 395 17.99 4.64 -1.17
C SER A 395 18.38 3.34 -0.47
N GLN A 396 18.67 3.39 0.84
CA GLN A 396 18.98 2.20 1.62
C GLN A 396 17.83 1.17 1.63
N ILE A 397 16.58 1.61 1.68
CA ILE A 397 15.40 0.73 1.62
C ILE A 397 15.28 0.05 0.25
N PHE A 398 15.45 0.81 -0.82
CA PHE A 398 15.37 0.26 -2.19
C PHE A 398 16.54 -0.70 -2.48
N MET A 399 17.75 -0.35 -2.05
CA MET A 399 18.97 -1.14 -2.24
C MET A 399 19.14 -2.31 -1.25
N GLU A 400 18.21 -2.46 -0.30
CA GLU A 400 18.21 -3.57 0.64
C GLU A 400 18.06 -4.91 -0.11
N PRO A 401 18.76 -5.99 0.28
CA PRO A 401 18.57 -7.32 -0.29
C PRO A 401 17.12 -7.80 -0.25
N THR A 402 16.81 -8.83 -1.05
CA THR A 402 15.49 -9.51 -1.03
C THR A 402 15.12 -9.93 0.40
N TYR A 403 13.87 -9.74 0.80
CA TYR A 403 13.38 -10.19 2.11
C TYR A 403 13.16 -11.71 2.13
N PHE A 404 13.12 -12.33 0.95
CA PHE A 404 12.82 -13.74 0.75
C PHE A 404 13.91 -14.48 -0.07
N PRO A 405 15.18 -14.46 0.37
CA PRO A 405 16.31 -15.00 -0.40
C PRO A 405 16.16 -16.47 -0.78
N SER A 406 15.58 -17.30 0.10
CA SER A 406 15.34 -18.72 -0.17
C SER A 406 14.26 -18.95 -1.23
N LEU A 407 13.28 -18.04 -1.36
CA LEU A 407 12.25 -18.10 -2.41
C LEU A 407 12.82 -17.74 -3.78
N ASP A 408 13.75 -16.78 -3.84
CA ASP A 408 14.40 -16.38 -5.08
C ASP A 408 15.48 -17.39 -5.52
N ALA A 409 16.27 -17.92 -4.58
CA ALA A 409 17.21 -19.00 -4.85
C ALA A 409 16.48 -20.24 -5.42
N ALA A 410 15.34 -20.62 -4.84
CA ALA A 410 14.54 -21.75 -5.34
C ALA A 410 14.11 -21.59 -6.81
N LYS A 411 13.84 -20.36 -7.28
CA LYS A 411 13.50 -20.11 -8.70
C LYS A 411 14.70 -20.32 -9.63
N THR A 412 15.90 -19.96 -9.18
CA THR A 412 17.14 -20.16 -9.96
C THR A 412 17.41 -21.64 -10.20
N PHE A 413 17.27 -22.48 -9.16
CA PHE A 413 17.64 -23.90 -9.22
C PHE A 413 16.48 -24.84 -9.66
N LEU A 414 15.28 -24.31 -9.90
CA LEU A 414 14.10 -25.11 -10.29
C LEU A 414 14.33 -25.94 -11.57
N GLY A 415 15.05 -25.38 -12.56
CA GLY A 415 15.35 -26.08 -13.81
C GLY A 415 16.31 -27.25 -13.63
N GLU A 416 17.33 -27.10 -12.77
CA GLU A 416 18.25 -28.19 -12.40
C GLU A 416 17.52 -29.27 -11.59
N PHE A 417 16.62 -28.88 -10.70
CA PHE A 417 15.82 -29.80 -9.89
C PHE A 417 14.94 -30.74 -10.73
N TRP A 418 14.38 -30.25 -11.85
CA TRP A 418 13.64 -31.10 -12.79
C TRP A 418 14.50 -32.20 -13.42
N SER A 419 15.80 -31.96 -13.64
CA SER A 419 16.72 -32.98 -14.16
C SER A 419 17.11 -34.06 -13.14
N HIS A 420 16.79 -33.85 -11.86
CA HIS A 420 16.98 -34.83 -10.78
C HIS A 420 15.69 -35.54 -10.34
N LEU A 421 14.54 -35.17 -10.92
CA LEU A 421 13.23 -35.79 -10.71
C LEU A 421 12.82 -36.79 -11.80
N GLY A 422 13.61 -36.89 -12.88
CA GLY A 422 13.36 -37.74 -14.06
C GLY A 422 14.06 -39.09 -14.01
#